data_AF-A0A352W3D5-F1
#
_entry.id   AF-A0A352W3D5-F1
#
_cell.length_a   1.000
_cell.length_b   1.000
_cell.length_c   1.000
_cell.angle_alpha   90.00
_cell.angle_beta   90.00
_cell.angle_gamma   90.00
#
_symmetry.space_group_name_H-M   'P 1'
#
loop_
_entity.id
_entity.type
_entity.pdbx_description
1 polymer ?
#
loop_
_entity_poly.entity_id
_entity_poly.type
_entity_poly.pdbx_seq_one_letter_code
_entity_poly.pdbx_strand_id
1 'polypeptide(L)'
;MNGHIYYLACKLLWNPGADSDKILDDFYKNMYGSAADDMKKYYDNYEKAFIDSAEHVANQTPLQQIGTIFTPAVMKKAEKHLADARKKQQDNFIMDRIEKQEIAYGYILRLVQAIQSAMEIIANSDQFWLFDPAGNNPKLHDKYNVCFSELASYIDKYQSENIFYGTGNNYHTKMINKTNMLNYAESDLAKASKGLDKKEYLASTKQTITKPDTTTESFDIWMYGNDWDSGENDGQTYEHFVYIIDPAGKRIEIGALGNLGDANADKVNRINIISNVSKNIIKACLDKNKDIKFLITNPSGAWTMSTFFAAYIMPPINKINNDYATWLVQKKVDWVRQASFGFRELSYQGEMLGENKEYEFLIPVTGRETAVPAMPVFFKE
;
A
#
# COMPACT_ATOMS: atom_id res chain seq x y z
N MET A 1 -20.96 14.84 -4.43
CA MET A 1 -21.70 14.61 -3.17
C MET A 1 -21.76 15.82 -2.22
N ASN A 2 -21.04 16.94 -2.46
CA ASN A 2 -20.95 18.04 -1.48
C ASN A 2 -21.80 19.27 -1.83
N GLY A 3 -22.90 19.08 -2.59
CA GLY A 3 -23.68 20.20 -3.12
C GLY A 3 -24.24 21.13 -2.03
N HIS A 4 -24.68 20.55 -0.91
CA HIS A 4 -25.22 21.29 0.23
C HIS A 4 -24.14 22.09 0.96
N ILE A 5 -22.93 21.52 1.15
CA ILE A 5 -21.79 22.22 1.75
C ILE A 5 -21.37 23.43 0.90
N TYR A 6 -21.30 23.27 -0.44
CA TYR A 6 -20.97 24.40 -1.31
C TYR A 6 -22.08 25.45 -1.31
N TYR A 7 -23.35 25.05 -1.29
CA TYR A 7 -24.47 25.98 -1.16
C TYR A 7 -24.37 26.78 0.15
N LEU A 8 -24.12 26.10 1.27
CA LEU A 8 -23.92 26.70 2.58
C LEU A 8 -22.75 27.68 2.57
N ALA A 9 -21.58 27.25 2.09
CA ALA A 9 -20.38 28.07 2.01
C ALA A 9 -20.61 29.33 1.17
N CYS A 10 -21.25 29.21 0.00
CA CYS A 10 -21.57 30.36 -0.85
C CYS A 10 -22.50 31.38 -0.15
N LYS A 11 -23.51 30.91 0.57
CA LYS A 11 -24.43 31.79 1.32
C LYS A 11 -23.73 32.48 2.49
N LEU A 12 -22.87 31.77 3.22
CA LEU A 12 -22.10 32.33 4.34
C LEU A 12 -20.99 33.29 3.88
N LEU A 13 -20.38 33.07 2.72
CA LEU A 13 -19.43 34.01 2.13
C LEU A 13 -20.08 35.36 1.81
N TRP A 14 -21.36 35.35 1.43
CA TRP A 14 -22.13 36.57 1.18
C TRP A 14 -22.62 37.22 2.48
N ASN A 15 -23.11 36.41 3.42
CA ASN A 15 -23.58 36.86 4.73
C ASN A 15 -23.09 35.92 5.85
N PRO A 16 -21.96 36.24 6.51
CA PRO A 16 -21.40 35.38 7.55
C PRO A 16 -22.27 35.24 8.79
N GLY A 17 -23.21 36.16 9.03
CA GLY A 17 -24.16 36.12 10.14
C GLY A 17 -25.46 35.37 9.83
N ALA A 18 -25.57 34.74 8.65
CA ALA A 18 -26.75 33.97 8.28
C ALA A 18 -26.85 32.66 9.07
N ASP A 19 -28.08 32.25 9.34
CA ASP A 19 -28.44 31.03 10.05
C ASP A 19 -28.19 29.80 9.15
N SER A 20 -27.20 28.98 9.51
CA SER A 20 -26.77 27.82 8.71
C SER A 20 -27.87 26.78 8.53
N ASP A 21 -28.70 26.56 9.55
CA ASP A 21 -29.77 25.57 9.51
C ASP A 21 -30.85 26.00 8.51
N LYS A 22 -31.21 27.29 8.51
CA LYS A 22 -32.15 27.84 7.51
C LYS A 22 -31.61 27.77 6.10
N ILE A 23 -30.30 27.96 5.90
CA ILE A 23 -29.66 27.84 4.59
C ILE A 23 -29.74 26.39 4.08
N LEU A 24 -29.44 25.42 4.94
CA LEU A 24 -29.51 24.00 4.57
C LEU A 24 -30.96 23.55 4.33
N ASP A 25 -31.91 24.00 5.15
CA ASP A 25 -33.34 23.72 4.93
C ASP A 25 -33.83 24.28 3.59
N ASP A 26 -33.39 25.50 3.23
CA ASP A 26 -33.66 26.11 1.93
C ASP A 26 -33.05 25.28 0.79
N PHE A 27 -31.80 24.82 0.94
CA PHE A 27 -31.19 23.90 -0.02
C PHE A 27 -32.03 22.64 -0.22
N TYR A 28 -32.40 21.94 0.86
CA TYR A 28 -33.12 20.68 0.74
C TYR A 28 -34.52 20.85 0.13
N LYS A 29 -35.25 21.92 0.50
CA LYS A 29 -36.56 22.22 -0.08
C LYS A 29 -36.46 22.49 -1.58
N ASN A 30 -35.51 23.31 -2.01
CA ASN A 30 -35.36 23.67 -3.41
C ASN A 30 -34.73 22.54 -4.26
N MET A 31 -33.88 21.71 -3.65
CA MET A 31 -33.20 20.62 -4.34
C MET A 31 -34.08 19.37 -4.44
N TYR A 32 -34.88 19.07 -3.41
CA TYR A 32 -35.58 17.78 -3.27
C TYR A 32 -37.09 17.87 -3.04
N GLY A 33 -37.68 19.06 -2.93
CA GLY A 33 -39.13 19.24 -2.82
C GLY A 33 -39.74 18.43 -1.67
N SER A 34 -40.74 17.60 -1.96
CA SER A 34 -41.41 16.73 -0.96
C SER A 34 -40.48 15.71 -0.28
N ALA A 35 -39.31 15.44 -0.86
CA ALA A 35 -38.30 14.55 -0.30
C ALA A 35 -37.26 15.28 0.60
N ALA A 36 -37.38 16.60 0.78
CA ALA A 36 -36.42 17.41 1.52
C ALA A 36 -36.05 16.85 2.89
N ASP A 37 -37.03 16.49 3.72
CA ASP A 37 -36.80 16.00 5.08
C ASP A 37 -36.02 14.68 5.12
N ASP A 38 -36.25 13.78 4.16
CA ASP A 38 -35.56 12.49 4.13
C ASP A 38 -34.16 12.63 3.53
N MET A 39 -33.98 13.51 2.54
CA MET A 39 -32.66 13.84 2.02
C MET A 39 -31.82 14.58 3.06
N LYS A 40 -32.41 15.47 3.87
CA LYS A 40 -31.72 16.07 5.02
C LYS A 40 -31.18 14.99 5.96
N LYS A 41 -32.02 14.02 6.36
CA LYS A 41 -31.59 12.89 7.20
C LYS A 41 -30.50 12.04 6.54
N TYR A 42 -30.55 11.86 5.22
CA TYR A 42 -29.51 11.14 4.47
C TYR A 42 -28.14 11.82 4.60
N TYR A 43 -28.06 13.14 4.41
CA TYR A 43 -26.81 13.89 4.57
C TYR A 43 -26.37 14.00 6.02
N ASP A 44 -27.29 14.36 6.93
CA ASP A 44 -27.03 14.47 8.37
C ASP A 44 -26.50 13.14 8.94
N ASN A 45 -26.95 11.99 8.41
CA ASN A 45 -26.46 10.67 8.79
C ASN A 45 -24.97 10.48 8.49
N TYR A 46 -24.48 10.94 7.34
CA TYR A 46 -23.05 10.88 7.03
C TYR A 46 -22.25 11.93 7.78
N GLU A 47 -22.73 13.17 7.87
CA GLU A 47 -22.04 14.22 8.63
C GLU A 47 -21.85 13.82 10.09
N LYS A 48 -22.91 13.27 10.70
CA LYS A 48 -22.82 12.71 12.05
C LYS A 48 -21.83 11.56 12.13
N ALA A 49 -21.83 10.64 11.16
CA ALA A 49 -20.85 9.55 11.14
C ALA A 49 -19.40 10.06 11.04
N PHE A 50 -19.15 11.08 10.22
CA PHE A 50 -17.84 11.73 10.12
C PHE A 50 -17.43 12.37 11.46
N ILE A 51 -18.32 13.14 12.09
CA ILE A 51 -18.06 13.77 13.39
C ILE A 51 -17.81 12.72 14.48
N ASP A 52 -18.70 11.73 14.59
CA ASP A 52 -18.67 10.71 15.63
C ASP A 52 -17.47 9.76 15.50
N SER A 53 -16.95 9.57 14.28
CA SER A 53 -15.78 8.72 14.04
C SER A 53 -14.48 9.27 14.65
N ALA A 54 -14.42 10.59 14.88
CA ALA A 54 -13.21 11.33 15.24
C ALA A 54 -12.04 11.16 14.23
N GLU A 55 -12.30 10.61 13.05
CA GLU A 55 -11.30 10.43 12.01
C GLU A 55 -11.08 11.73 11.22
N HIS A 56 -9.83 12.00 10.87
CA HIS A 56 -9.53 13.13 10.00
C HIS A 56 -9.70 12.74 8.54
N VAL A 57 -10.82 13.16 7.93
CA VAL A 57 -11.11 12.84 6.53
C VAL A 57 -10.43 13.80 5.57
N ALA A 58 -9.28 13.37 5.06
CA ALA A 58 -8.51 14.00 3.99
C ALA A 58 -8.19 13.02 2.85
N ASN A 59 -7.58 13.48 1.76
CA ASN A 59 -7.14 12.61 0.65
C ASN A 59 -6.15 11.51 1.09
N GLN A 60 -5.59 11.63 2.29
CA GLN A 60 -4.62 10.70 2.88
C GLN A 60 -5.25 9.81 3.96
N THR A 61 -6.58 9.83 4.12
CA THR A 61 -7.29 8.99 5.11
C THR A 61 -6.97 7.53 4.84
N PRO A 62 -6.38 6.80 5.81
CA PRO A 62 -6.26 5.35 5.80
C PRO A 62 -7.57 4.68 5.36
N LEU A 63 -7.51 3.68 4.48
CA LEU A 63 -8.69 2.95 4.03
C LEU A 63 -9.42 2.26 5.18
N GLN A 64 -8.71 1.89 6.24
CA GLN A 64 -9.32 1.30 7.43
C GLN A 64 -10.28 2.24 8.15
N GLN A 65 -9.97 3.54 8.16
CA GLN A 65 -10.80 4.57 8.79
C GLN A 65 -12.10 4.78 7.99
N ILE A 66 -12.11 4.45 6.70
CA ILE A 66 -13.35 4.44 5.91
C ILE A 66 -14.36 3.45 6.52
N GLY A 67 -13.90 2.31 7.04
CA GLY A 67 -14.76 1.33 7.71
C GLY A 67 -15.35 1.81 9.03
N THR A 68 -14.69 2.72 9.75
CA THR A 68 -15.18 3.29 11.02
C THR A 68 -16.24 4.36 10.79
N ILE A 69 -16.18 5.06 9.65
CA ILE A 69 -17.18 6.05 9.22
C ILE A 69 -18.40 5.36 8.60
N PHE A 70 -18.19 4.50 7.59
CA PHE A 70 -19.27 3.88 6.81
C PHE A 70 -19.68 2.51 7.38
N THR A 71 -20.06 2.50 8.66
CA THR A 71 -20.49 1.28 9.33
C THR A 71 -21.77 0.68 8.71
N PRO A 72 -22.05 -0.63 8.90
CA PRO A 72 -23.30 -1.23 8.42
C PRO A 72 -24.56 -0.50 8.90
N ALA A 73 -24.53 0.07 10.11
CA ALA A 73 -25.65 0.83 10.66
C ALA A 73 -25.84 2.18 9.94
N VAL A 74 -24.74 2.89 9.64
CA VAL A 74 -24.76 4.15 8.87
C VAL A 74 -25.27 3.90 7.45
N MET A 75 -24.76 2.86 6.78
CA MET A 75 -25.17 2.50 5.42
C MET A 75 -26.65 2.11 5.34
N LYS A 76 -27.13 1.30 6.30
CA LYS A 76 -28.55 0.90 6.36
C LYS A 76 -29.50 2.09 6.60
N LYS A 77 -29.09 3.08 7.40
CA LYS A 77 -29.86 4.32 7.58
C LYS A 77 -29.90 5.14 6.30
N ALA A 78 -28.75 5.30 5.63
CA ALA A 78 -28.67 6.02 4.36
C ALA A 78 -29.58 5.39 3.29
N GLU A 79 -29.54 4.06 3.14
CA GLU A 79 -30.44 3.31 2.25
C GLU A 79 -31.90 3.58 2.56
N LYS A 80 -32.29 3.50 3.84
CA LYS A 80 -33.67 3.78 4.26
C LYS A 80 -34.09 5.21 3.89
N HIS A 81 -33.24 6.21 4.13
CA HIS A 81 -33.55 7.60 3.83
C HIS A 81 -33.74 7.84 2.33
N LEU A 82 -32.90 7.24 1.48
CA LEU A 82 -33.07 7.29 0.02
C LEU A 82 -34.37 6.60 -0.42
N ALA A 83 -34.67 5.42 0.12
CA ALA A 83 -35.90 4.70 -0.21
C ALA A 83 -37.17 5.48 0.20
N ASP A 84 -37.14 6.14 1.36
CA ASP A 84 -38.27 6.97 1.83
C ASP A 84 -38.40 8.26 1.00
N ALA A 85 -37.28 8.91 0.65
CA ALA A 85 -37.24 10.06 -0.25
C ALA A 85 -37.87 9.74 -1.61
N ARG A 86 -37.49 8.60 -2.20
CA ARG A 86 -38.02 8.14 -3.50
C ARG A 86 -39.53 7.93 -3.48
N LYS A 87 -40.08 7.35 -2.40
CA LYS A 87 -41.54 7.12 -2.27
C LYS A 87 -42.36 8.42 -2.23
N LYS A 88 -41.78 9.51 -1.75
CA LYS A 88 -42.46 10.80 -1.59
C LYS A 88 -42.40 11.68 -2.82
N GLN A 89 -41.58 11.33 -3.81
CA GLN A 89 -41.37 12.15 -4.98
C GLN A 89 -42.15 11.65 -6.19
N GLN A 90 -42.74 12.58 -6.94
CA GLN A 90 -43.48 12.35 -8.18
C GLN A 90 -42.92 13.18 -9.33
N ASP A 91 -42.16 14.23 -9.04
CA ASP A 91 -41.48 15.05 -10.04
C ASP A 91 -40.26 14.32 -10.61
N ASN A 92 -40.24 14.12 -11.93
CA ASN A 92 -39.18 13.38 -12.63
C ASN A 92 -37.79 14.02 -12.49
N PHE A 93 -37.72 15.36 -12.42
CA PHE A 93 -36.45 16.05 -12.31
C PHE A 93 -35.85 15.92 -10.90
N ILE A 94 -36.69 15.91 -9.87
CA ILE A 94 -36.23 15.61 -8.51
C ILE A 94 -35.90 14.12 -8.36
N MET A 95 -36.66 13.22 -9.00
CA MET A 95 -36.34 11.79 -9.03
C MET A 95 -34.95 11.53 -9.60
N ASP A 96 -34.55 12.18 -10.70
CA ASP A 96 -33.20 12.10 -11.26
C ASP A 96 -32.11 12.49 -10.24
N ARG A 97 -32.36 13.55 -9.45
CA ARG A 97 -31.43 13.98 -8.39
C ARG A 97 -31.31 12.95 -7.27
N ILE A 98 -32.41 12.30 -6.89
CA ILE A 98 -32.42 11.23 -5.89
C ILE A 98 -31.69 10.00 -6.44
N GLU A 99 -31.95 9.61 -7.69
CA GLU A 99 -31.28 8.50 -8.37
C GLU A 99 -29.76 8.70 -8.41
N LYS A 100 -29.28 9.92 -8.68
CA LYS A 100 -27.84 10.23 -8.59
C LYS A 100 -27.26 10.01 -7.19
N GLN A 101 -28.03 10.26 -6.13
CA GLN A 101 -27.58 9.93 -4.77
C GLN A 101 -27.65 8.43 -4.49
N GLU A 102 -28.63 7.70 -5.03
CA GLU A 102 -28.69 6.24 -4.96
C GLU A 102 -27.48 5.59 -5.64
N ILE A 103 -27.06 6.12 -6.80
CA ILE A 103 -25.87 5.65 -7.51
C ILE A 103 -24.60 5.91 -6.67
N ALA A 104 -24.48 7.12 -6.13
CA ALA A 104 -23.37 7.46 -5.25
C ALA A 104 -23.30 6.56 -4.00
N TYR A 105 -24.45 6.30 -3.37
CA TYR A 105 -24.57 5.34 -2.26
C TYR A 105 -24.14 3.93 -2.67
N GLY A 106 -24.60 3.45 -3.83
CA GLY A 106 -24.28 2.10 -4.31
C GLY A 106 -22.80 1.91 -4.64
N TYR A 107 -22.10 2.99 -5.03
CA TYR A 107 -20.64 3.01 -5.15
C TYR A 107 -19.96 2.89 -3.79
N ILE A 108 -20.34 3.74 -2.81
CA ILE A 108 -19.75 3.70 -1.46
C ILE A 108 -19.94 2.32 -0.81
N LEU A 109 -21.14 1.73 -0.94
CA LEU A 109 -21.43 0.40 -0.41
C LEU A 109 -20.45 -0.66 -0.93
N ARG A 110 -20.25 -0.71 -2.25
CA ARG A 110 -19.34 -1.67 -2.88
C ARG A 110 -17.89 -1.40 -2.55
N LEU A 111 -17.50 -0.13 -2.45
CA LEU A 111 -16.17 0.28 -2.03
C LEU A 111 -15.86 -0.21 -0.61
N VAL A 112 -16.78 0.00 0.33
CA VAL A 112 -16.65 -0.45 1.72
C VAL A 112 -16.59 -1.98 1.79
N GLN A 113 -17.42 -2.68 1.03
CA GLN A 113 -17.38 -4.15 0.95
C GLN A 113 -16.04 -4.66 0.41
N ALA A 114 -15.51 -4.01 -0.63
CA ALA A 114 -14.20 -4.33 -1.21
C ALA A 114 -13.06 -4.11 -0.20
N ILE A 115 -13.06 -2.99 0.52
CA ILE A 115 -12.09 -2.68 1.58
C ILE A 115 -12.18 -3.71 2.71
N GLN A 116 -13.38 -3.99 3.21
CA GLN A 116 -13.59 -4.97 4.29
C GLN A 116 -13.11 -6.36 3.88
N SER A 117 -13.41 -6.78 2.64
CA SER A 117 -12.91 -8.06 2.12
C SER A 117 -11.38 -8.07 1.97
N ALA A 118 -10.75 -6.94 1.63
CA ALA A 118 -9.28 -6.84 1.59
C ALA A 118 -8.70 -7.00 3.00
N MET A 119 -9.25 -6.28 3.98
CA MET A 119 -8.82 -6.36 5.38
C MET A 119 -9.00 -7.76 5.96
N GLU A 120 -10.12 -8.44 5.67
CA GLU A 120 -10.35 -9.83 6.08
C GLU A 120 -9.29 -10.77 5.51
N ILE A 121 -8.90 -10.62 4.23
CA ILE A 121 -7.83 -11.42 3.63
C ILE A 121 -6.52 -11.20 4.37
N ILE A 122 -6.14 -9.93 4.58
CA ILE A 122 -4.85 -9.62 5.21
C ILE A 122 -4.81 -10.13 6.64
N ALA A 123 -5.89 -9.95 7.40
CA ALA A 123 -5.98 -10.42 8.80
C ALA A 123 -5.90 -11.95 8.95
N ASN A 124 -6.29 -12.70 7.91
CA ASN A 124 -6.28 -14.17 7.93
C ASN A 124 -5.13 -14.77 7.09
N SER A 125 -4.29 -13.94 6.47
CA SER A 125 -3.17 -14.39 5.66
C SER A 125 -2.01 -14.87 6.52
N ASP A 126 -1.44 -16.02 6.16
CA ASP A 126 -0.16 -16.49 6.66
C ASP A 126 1.03 -15.88 5.90
N GLN A 127 0.77 -15.20 4.78
CA GLN A 127 1.77 -14.54 3.96
C GLN A 127 2.05 -13.14 4.48
N PHE A 128 3.33 -12.86 4.75
CA PHE A 128 3.80 -11.54 5.18
C PHE A 128 3.69 -10.47 4.07
N TRP A 129 3.88 -10.85 2.80
CA TRP A 129 3.57 -9.98 1.65
C TRP A 129 2.49 -10.63 0.80
N LEU A 130 1.36 -9.95 0.64
CA LEU A 130 0.28 -10.36 -0.25
C LEU A 130 0.53 -9.80 -1.65
N PHE A 131 1.61 -10.28 -2.28
CA PHE A 131 1.99 -9.83 -3.62
C PHE A 131 1.05 -10.45 -4.67
N ASP A 132 0.22 -9.65 -5.32
CA ASP A 132 -0.53 -10.09 -6.51
C ASP A 132 -0.53 -9.05 -7.64
N PRO A 133 0.61 -8.81 -8.30
CA PRO A 133 0.71 -7.85 -9.39
C PRO A 133 -0.06 -8.28 -10.64
N ALA A 134 -0.48 -9.55 -10.73
CA ALA A 134 -1.19 -10.10 -11.89
C ALA A 134 -2.67 -10.38 -11.63
N GLY A 135 -3.18 -10.19 -10.40
CA GLY A 135 -4.55 -10.55 -10.03
C GLY A 135 -4.81 -12.06 -9.99
N ASN A 136 -3.77 -12.88 -9.95
CA ASN A 136 -3.79 -14.33 -10.13
C ASN A 136 -3.43 -15.11 -8.87
N ASN A 137 -3.33 -14.48 -7.69
CA ASN A 137 -3.05 -15.22 -6.46
C ASN A 137 -4.30 -16.07 -6.11
N PRO A 138 -4.26 -17.41 -6.29
CA PRO A 138 -5.44 -18.26 -6.10
C PRO A 138 -5.86 -18.35 -4.63
N LYS A 139 -5.03 -17.85 -3.70
CA LYS A 139 -5.36 -17.75 -2.27
C LYS A 139 -6.17 -16.49 -1.94
N LEU A 140 -6.31 -15.53 -2.85
CA LEU A 140 -7.22 -14.41 -2.65
C LEU A 140 -8.65 -14.94 -2.73
N HIS A 141 -9.35 -14.87 -1.60
CA HIS A 141 -10.66 -15.48 -1.39
C HIS A 141 -11.68 -15.08 -2.48
N ASP A 142 -12.51 -16.02 -2.95
CA ASP A 142 -13.54 -15.76 -3.98
C ASP A 142 -14.38 -14.51 -3.68
N LYS A 143 -14.69 -14.30 -2.40
CA LYS A 143 -15.41 -13.12 -1.87
C LYS A 143 -14.74 -11.80 -2.28
N TYR A 144 -13.42 -11.69 -2.22
CA TYR A 144 -12.69 -10.48 -2.60
C TYR A 144 -12.80 -10.22 -4.11
N ASN A 145 -12.63 -11.26 -4.92
CA ASN A 145 -12.78 -11.17 -6.36
C ASN A 145 -14.20 -10.77 -6.78
N VAL A 146 -15.21 -11.25 -6.05
CA VAL A 146 -16.62 -10.86 -6.25
C VAL A 146 -16.81 -9.39 -5.92
N CYS A 147 -16.43 -8.93 -4.72
CA CYS A 147 -16.62 -7.53 -4.32
C CYS A 147 -15.92 -6.55 -5.28
N PHE A 148 -14.72 -6.90 -5.76
CA PHE A 148 -13.99 -6.09 -6.73
C PHE A 148 -14.64 -6.05 -8.11
N SER A 149 -15.06 -7.21 -8.60
CA SER A 149 -15.79 -7.29 -9.88
C SER A 149 -17.09 -6.50 -9.80
N GLU A 150 -17.83 -6.60 -8.69
CA GLU A 150 -19.04 -5.83 -8.46
C GLU A 150 -18.77 -4.32 -8.42
N LEU A 151 -17.71 -3.86 -7.75
CA LEU A 151 -17.30 -2.46 -7.72
C LEU A 151 -16.95 -1.96 -9.13
N ALA A 152 -16.11 -2.69 -9.86
CA ALA A 152 -15.68 -2.33 -11.21
C ALA A 152 -16.86 -2.29 -12.19
N SER A 153 -17.71 -3.32 -12.20
CA SER A 153 -18.92 -3.36 -13.03
C SER A 153 -19.91 -2.27 -12.67
N TYR A 154 -19.99 -1.86 -11.39
CA TYR A 154 -20.86 -0.77 -10.98
C TYR A 154 -20.37 0.59 -11.48
N ILE A 155 -19.06 0.84 -11.43
CA ILE A 155 -18.46 2.07 -11.98
C ILE A 155 -18.68 2.13 -13.49
N ASP A 156 -18.40 1.03 -14.20
CA ASP A 156 -18.60 0.93 -15.65
C ASP A 156 -20.07 1.20 -16.04
N LYS A 157 -21.01 0.54 -15.34
CA LYS A 157 -22.45 0.71 -15.56
C LYS A 157 -22.92 2.17 -15.48
N TYR A 158 -22.36 2.95 -14.56
CA TYR A 158 -22.79 4.33 -14.29
C TYR A 158 -21.77 5.39 -14.72
N GLN A 159 -20.80 5.03 -15.56
CA GLN A 159 -19.77 5.96 -16.01
C GLN A 159 -20.36 7.17 -16.77
N SER A 160 -21.41 6.94 -17.58
CA SER A 160 -22.11 7.98 -18.35
C SER A 160 -22.80 9.03 -17.48
N GLU A 161 -23.12 8.69 -16.23
CA GLU A 161 -23.80 9.60 -15.29
C GLU A 161 -22.86 10.68 -14.73
N ASN A 162 -21.55 10.53 -14.95
CA ASN A 162 -20.53 11.49 -14.54
C ASN A 162 -20.55 11.80 -13.02
N ILE A 163 -21.01 10.82 -12.23
CA ILE A 163 -21.12 10.91 -10.78
C ILE A 163 -19.75 10.69 -10.11
N PHE A 164 -18.90 9.86 -10.72
CA PHE A 164 -17.57 9.51 -10.24
C PHE A 164 -16.48 10.44 -10.82
N TYR A 165 -16.84 11.71 -11.06
CA TYR A 165 -16.12 12.67 -11.91
C TYR A 165 -14.58 12.60 -11.81
N GLY A 166 -13.96 12.53 -12.99
CA GLY A 166 -12.52 12.61 -13.22
C GLY A 166 -12.06 11.50 -14.17
N THR A 167 -12.24 11.68 -15.48
CA THR A 167 -11.58 10.83 -16.49
C THR A 167 -10.07 10.88 -16.22
N GLY A 168 -9.49 9.78 -15.74
CA GLY A 168 -8.07 9.71 -15.38
C GLY A 168 -7.72 10.23 -13.98
N ASN A 169 -8.68 10.43 -13.06
CA ASN A 169 -8.32 10.69 -11.68
C ASN A 169 -7.77 9.39 -11.05
N ASN A 170 -6.49 9.44 -10.68
CA ASN A 170 -5.71 8.30 -10.18
C ASN A 170 -6.40 7.52 -9.06
N TYR A 171 -7.27 8.13 -8.25
CA TYR A 171 -7.87 7.46 -7.09
C TYR A 171 -8.85 6.35 -7.45
N HIS A 172 -9.84 6.57 -8.33
CA HIS A 172 -10.79 5.49 -8.66
C HIS A 172 -10.09 4.34 -9.38
N THR A 173 -9.20 4.64 -10.32
CA THR A 173 -8.37 3.65 -11.02
C THR A 173 -7.47 2.88 -10.05
N LYS A 174 -6.91 3.55 -9.03
CA LYS A 174 -6.16 2.88 -7.96
C LYS A 174 -7.05 1.96 -7.13
N MET A 175 -8.27 2.39 -6.78
CA MET A 175 -9.16 1.61 -5.91
C MET A 175 -9.82 0.42 -6.63
N ILE A 176 -9.97 0.44 -7.95
CA ILE A 176 -10.43 -0.74 -8.73
C ILE A 176 -9.30 -1.72 -9.04
N ASN A 177 -8.04 -1.30 -8.88
CA ASN A 177 -6.90 -2.20 -8.99
C ASN A 177 -6.80 -3.04 -7.71
N LYS A 178 -7.01 -4.35 -7.85
CA LYS A 178 -6.98 -5.32 -6.75
C LYS A 178 -5.68 -5.29 -5.96
N THR A 179 -4.54 -5.16 -6.64
CA THR A 179 -3.23 -5.11 -5.98
C THR A 179 -3.13 -3.85 -5.13
N ASN A 180 -3.49 -2.70 -5.69
CA ASN A 180 -3.43 -1.43 -4.97
C ASN A 180 -4.32 -1.42 -3.73
N MET A 181 -5.54 -1.96 -3.78
CA MET A 181 -6.39 -2.04 -2.59
C MET A 181 -5.75 -2.90 -1.48
N LEU A 182 -5.25 -4.09 -1.82
CA LEU A 182 -4.56 -4.94 -0.84
C LEU A 182 -3.37 -4.21 -0.25
N ASN A 183 -2.58 -3.54 -1.09
CA ASN A 183 -1.45 -2.74 -0.65
C ASN A 183 -1.88 -1.64 0.33
N TYR A 184 -2.92 -0.87 0.01
CA TYR A 184 -3.42 0.18 0.90
C TYR A 184 -3.95 -0.39 2.22
N ALA A 185 -4.74 -1.46 2.17
CA ALA A 185 -5.30 -2.10 3.36
C ALA A 185 -4.19 -2.74 4.24
N GLU A 186 -3.17 -3.32 3.62
CA GLU A 186 -1.98 -3.86 4.30
C GLU A 186 -1.22 -2.73 4.97
N SER A 187 -1.02 -1.62 4.26
CA SER A 187 -0.31 -0.43 4.74
C SER A 187 -0.86 0.07 6.09
N ASP A 188 -2.18 0.02 6.25
CA ASP A 188 -2.84 0.48 7.45
C ASP A 188 -2.77 -0.58 8.58
N LEU A 189 -2.79 -1.88 8.25
CA LEU A 189 -2.60 -2.95 9.24
C LEU A 189 -1.13 -3.02 9.67
N ALA A 190 -0.23 -2.71 8.76
CA ALA A 190 1.20 -2.78 8.91
C ALA A 190 1.80 -1.69 9.80
N LYS A 191 1.13 -0.55 9.97
CA LYS A 191 1.47 0.38 11.07
C LYS A 191 1.46 -0.33 12.44
N ALA A 192 0.80 -1.50 12.55
CA ALA A 192 0.86 -2.38 13.71
C ALA A 192 1.82 -3.58 13.57
N SER A 193 2.35 -3.92 12.39
CA SER A 193 3.23 -5.07 12.20
C SER A 193 4.71 -4.68 12.27
N LYS A 194 5.44 -5.35 13.17
CA LYS A 194 6.90 -5.34 13.18
C LYS A 194 7.35 -6.08 11.92
N GLY A 195 8.23 -5.48 11.12
CA GLY A 195 8.79 -6.14 9.94
C GLY A 195 9.36 -7.52 10.26
N LEU A 196 9.35 -8.45 9.30
CA LEU A 196 9.78 -9.83 9.47
C LEU A 196 11.29 -9.96 9.30
N ASP A 197 11.96 -10.66 10.21
CA ASP A 197 13.33 -11.10 10.03
C ASP A 197 13.48 -12.62 9.97
N LYS A 198 14.70 -13.06 9.67
CA LYS A 198 15.03 -14.48 9.56
C LYS A 198 14.78 -15.27 10.85
N LYS A 199 15.05 -14.70 12.03
CA LYS A 199 14.84 -15.38 13.33
C LYS A 199 13.34 -15.60 13.55
N GLU A 200 12.53 -14.58 13.30
CA GLU A 200 11.06 -14.63 13.41
C GLU A 200 10.45 -15.63 12.42
N TYR A 201 10.91 -15.65 11.16
CA TYR A 201 10.47 -16.59 10.14
C TYR A 201 10.79 -18.05 10.49
N LEU A 202 11.99 -18.33 10.99
CA LEU A 202 12.35 -19.69 11.42
C LEU A 202 11.49 -20.14 12.60
N ALA A 203 11.23 -19.24 13.55
CA ALA A 203 10.34 -19.53 14.69
C ALA A 203 8.90 -19.84 14.23
N SER A 204 8.35 -19.06 13.30
CA SER A 204 6.97 -19.25 12.81
C SER A 204 6.81 -20.53 11.97
N THR A 205 7.85 -20.91 11.23
CA THR A 205 7.88 -22.13 10.41
C THR A 205 8.36 -23.38 11.15
N LYS A 206 8.71 -23.24 12.45
CA LYS A 206 9.29 -24.30 13.29
C LYS A 206 10.57 -24.90 12.71
N GLN A 207 11.33 -24.11 11.94
CA GLN A 207 12.63 -24.49 11.41
C GLN A 207 13.73 -24.18 12.43
N THR A 208 14.78 -24.99 12.47
CA THR A 208 15.87 -24.84 13.45
C THR A 208 16.94 -23.88 12.97
N ILE A 209 17.38 -22.96 13.84
CA ILE A 209 18.55 -22.12 13.57
C ILE A 209 19.80 -23.01 13.61
N THR A 210 20.53 -23.10 12.50
CA THR A 210 21.84 -23.78 12.46
C THR A 210 22.98 -22.76 12.49
N LYS A 211 24.23 -23.24 12.38
CA LYS A 211 25.42 -22.38 12.31
C LYS A 211 25.61 -21.83 10.88
N PRO A 212 26.02 -20.55 10.72
CA PRO A 212 26.37 -19.96 9.43
C PRO A 212 27.31 -20.87 8.62
N ASP A 213 27.03 -21.00 7.32
CA ASP A 213 27.97 -21.66 6.41
C ASP A 213 29.24 -20.82 6.35
N THR A 214 30.33 -21.37 6.88
CA THR A 214 31.61 -20.67 6.92
C THR A 214 32.44 -20.92 5.66
N THR A 215 31.95 -21.67 4.67
CA THR A 215 32.71 -22.02 3.46
C THR A 215 32.54 -21.02 2.32
N THR A 216 31.48 -20.21 2.33
CA THR A 216 31.21 -19.22 1.27
C THR A 216 32.16 -18.02 1.39
N GLU A 217 32.98 -17.75 0.38
CA GLU A 217 34.00 -16.67 0.42
C GLU A 217 33.44 -15.26 0.15
N SER A 218 32.28 -15.18 -0.49
CA SER A 218 31.57 -13.93 -0.76
C SER A 218 30.06 -14.11 -0.64
N PHE A 219 29.33 -13.00 -0.57
CA PHE A 219 27.87 -12.97 -0.49
C PHE A 219 27.34 -11.97 -1.51
N ASP A 220 26.10 -12.19 -1.95
CA ASP A 220 25.34 -11.19 -2.68
C ASP A 220 24.36 -10.53 -1.72
N ILE A 221 24.23 -9.21 -1.76
CA ILE A 221 23.22 -8.48 -0.98
C ILE A 221 22.10 -8.08 -1.95
N TRP A 222 20.94 -8.67 -1.76
CA TRP A 222 19.77 -8.33 -2.56
C TRP A 222 18.98 -7.28 -1.80
N MET A 223 18.93 -6.08 -2.36
CA MET A 223 18.08 -5.01 -1.86
C MET A 223 16.80 -5.04 -2.67
N TYR A 224 15.62 -5.02 -2.03
CA TYR A 224 14.31 -4.88 -2.68
C TYR A 224 13.68 -3.52 -2.38
N GLY A 225 13.22 -2.83 -3.42
CA GLY A 225 12.62 -1.50 -3.29
C GLY A 225 11.79 -1.07 -4.50
N ASN A 226 11.21 0.11 -4.41
CA ASN A 226 10.49 0.83 -5.47
C ASN A 226 11.25 2.12 -5.81
N ASP A 227 11.18 2.51 -7.08
CA ASP A 227 11.67 3.82 -7.55
C ASP A 227 13.18 3.95 -7.35
N TRP A 228 13.93 3.03 -7.96
CA TRP A 228 15.39 3.06 -7.95
C TRP A 228 15.91 3.46 -9.31
N ASP A 229 15.78 4.75 -9.64
CA ASP A 229 15.98 5.27 -10.99
C ASP A 229 16.82 6.56 -10.98
N SER A 230 18.15 6.43 -11.07
CA SER A 230 18.98 7.62 -11.24
C SER A 230 18.80 8.19 -12.66
N GLY A 231 18.20 9.37 -12.77
CA GLY A 231 18.01 10.06 -14.04
C GLY A 231 19.34 10.53 -14.63
N GLU A 232 19.51 10.41 -15.96
CA GLU A 232 20.69 10.95 -16.66
C GLU A 232 20.86 12.47 -16.44
N ASN A 233 19.77 13.17 -16.17
CA ASN A 233 19.73 14.62 -15.96
C ASN A 233 20.22 15.05 -14.58
N ASP A 234 20.33 14.14 -13.62
CA ASP A 234 20.67 14.49 -12.23
C ASP A 234 22.19 14.55 -12.02
N GLY A 235 22.98 14.20 -13.04
CA GLY A 235 24.45 14.20 -12.99
C GLY A 235 25.03 13.17 -12.02
N GLN A 236 24.19 12.32 -11.44
CA GLN A 236 24.54 11.29 -10.47
C GLN A 236 24.44 9.91 -11.09
N THR A 237 25.42 9.06 -10.79
CA THR A 237 25.47 7.68 -11.30
C THR A 237 24.56 6.73 -10.52
N TYR A 238 24.19 7.11 -9.29
CA TYR A 238 23.42 6.30 -8.36
C TYR A 238 22.52 7.17 -7.49
N GLU A 239 21.40 6.61 -7.04
CA GLU A 239 20.46 7.30 -6.15
C GLU A 239 20.75 7.09 -4.66
N HIS A 240 21.28 5.91 -4.29
CA HIS A 240 21.57 5.60 -2.90
C HIS A 240 22.88 4.83 -2.78
N PHE A 241 23.59 5.04 -1.69
CA PHE A 241 24.74 4.22 -1.29
C PHE A 241 24.34 3.29 -0.16
N VAL A 242 24.90 2.07 -0.19
CA VAL A 242 24.67 1.05 0.83
C VAL A 242 25.97 0.77 1.55
N TYR A 243 25.90 0.83 2.87
CA TYR A 243 27.00 0.58 3.77
C TYR A 243 26.68 -0.55 4.73
N ILE A 244 27.72 -1.24 5.15
CA ILE A 244 27.72 -2.03 6.39
C ILE A 244 28.44 -1.22 7.45
N ILE A 245 27.88 -1.18 8.65
CA ILE A 245 28.48 -0.51 9.82
C ILE A 245 29.16 -1.58 10.69
N ASP A 246 30.46 -1.42 10.92
CA ASP A 246 31.20 -2.32 11.81
C ASP A 246 30.91 -2.02 13.30
N PRO A 247 31.34 -2.87 14.25
CA PRO A 247 31.09 -2.65 15.67
C PRO A 247 31.76 -1.39 16.26
N ALA A 248 32.71 -0.79 15.55
CA ALA A 248 33.35 0.48 15.91
C ALA A 248 32.62 1.70 15.30
N GLY A 249 31.55 1.48 14.53
CA GLY A 249 30.78 2.53 13.86
C GLY A 249 31.34 2.96 12.51
N LYS A 250 32.37 2.29 11.98
CA LYS A 250 32.94 2.61 10.67
C LYS A 250 31.98 2.19 9.57
N ARG A 251 31.74 3.09 8.63
CA ARG A 251 30.97 2.85 7.40
C ARG A 251 31.86 2.15 6.36
N ILE A 252 31.43 0.99 5.88
CA ILE A 252 32.07 0.25 4.81
C ILE A 252 31.09 0.21 3.64
N GLU A 253 31.36 0.99 2.60
CA GLU A 253 30.55 0.98 1.38
C GLU A 253 30.64 -0.40 0.72
N ILE A 254 29.49 -0.97 0.40
CA ILE A 254 29.42 -2.27 -0.28
C ILE A 254 28.86 -2.15 -1.70
N GLY A 255 28.15 -1.07 -2.01
CA GLY A 255 27.59 -0.81 -3.34
C GLY A 255 26.60 0.34 -3.33
N ALA A 256 25.87 0.48 -4.43
CA ALA A 256 24.91 1.55 -4.65
C ALA A 256 23.61 1.01 -5.29
N LEU A 257 22.54 1.81 -5.25
CA LEU A 257 21.20 1.51 -5.78
C LEU A 257 20.81 2.53 -6.85
N GLY A 258 20.05 2.06 -7.84
CA GLY A 258 19.56 2.84 -8.99
C GLY A 258 20.68 3.10 -9.99
N ASN A 259 20.81 2.27 -11.03
CA ASN A 259 21.87 2.44 -12.03
C ASN A 259 21.50 3.52 -13.04
N LEU A 260 22.52 4.24 -13.51
CA LEU A 260 22.37 5.19 -14.63
C LEU A 260 21.75 4.51 -15.86
N GLY A 261 20.70 5.12 -16.42
CA GLY A 261 20.02 4.64 -17.63
C GLY A 261 18.85 3.69 -17.39
N ASP A 262 18.54 3.34 -16.14
CA ASP A 262 17.33 2.59 -15.78
C ASP A 262 16.08 3.49 -15.77
N ALA A 263 15.89 4.38 -16.76
CA ALA A 263 14.76 5.33 -16.82
C ALA A 263 13.36 4.66 -16.85
N ASN A 264 13.29 3.35 -17.10
CA ASN A 264 12.06 2.57 -17.02
C ASN A 264 11.77 2.04 -15.59
N ALA A 265 12.48 2.55 -14.58
CA ALA A 265 12.39 2.12 -13.20
C ALA A 265 11.44 2.95 -12.33
N ASP A 266 10.91 4.06 -12.86
CA ASP A 266 9.89 4.87 -12.20
C ASP A 266 8.73 3.99 -11.72
N LYS A 267 8.50 4.00 -10.41
CA LYS A 267 7.45 3.25 -9.70
C LYS A 267 7.49 1.73 -9.87
N VAL A 268 8.63 1.15 -10.26
CA VAL A 268 8.76 -0.31 -10.41
C VAL A 268 9.44 -0.94 -9.20
N ASN A 269 8.78 -1.95 -8.62
CA ASN A 269 9.39 -2.79 -7.59
C ASN A 269 10.48 -3.69 -8.19
N ARG A 270 11.70 -3.63 -7.66
CA ARG A 270 12.85 -4.37 -8.19
C ARG A 270 13.88 -4.72 -7.13
N ILE A 271 14.69 -5.73 -7.46
CA ILE A 271 15.91 -6.08 -6.74
C ILE A 271 17.11 -5.42 -7.39
N ASN A 272 17.98 -4.83 -6.57
CA ASN A 272 19.35 -4.48 -6.94
C ASN A 272 20.30 -5.44 -6.21
N ILE A 273 21.09 -6.19 -6.98
CA ILE A 273 22.07 -7.12 -6.44
C ILE A 273 23.42 -6.42 -6.30
N ILE A 274 23.90 -6.33 -5.06
CA ILE A 274 25.27 -5.94 -4.74
C ILE A 274 26.09 -7.24 -4.63
N SER A 275 26.79 -7.59 -5.71
CA SER A 275 27.49 -8.87 -5.81
C SER A 275 28.85 -8.90 -5.11
N ASN A 276 29.28 -10.10 -4.73
CA ASN A 276 30.64 -10.39 -4.27
C ASN A 276 31.10 -9.61 -3.01
N VAL A 277 30.18 -9.29 -2.10
CA VAL A 277 30.53 -8.71 -0.79
C VAL A 277 31.37 -9.72 -0.01
N SER A 278 32.61 -9.33 0.33
CA SER A 278 33.58 -10.23 0.94
C SER A 278 33.08 -10.77 2.29
N LYS A 279 33.26 -12.08 2.53
CA LYS A 279 33.01 -12.70 3.82
C LYS A 279 33.78 -12.05 4.97
N ASN A 280 34.95 -11.47 4.70
CA ASN A 280 35.72 -10.80 5.74
C ASN A 280 35.01 -9.53 6.26
N ILE A 281 34.33 -8.80 5.37
CA ILE A 281 33.51 -7.65 5.76
C ILE A 281 32.34 -8.14 6.62
N ILE A 282 31.59 -9.13 6.13
CA ILE A 282 30.46 -9.73 6.85
C ILE A 282 30.90 -10.21 8.25
N LYS A 283 32.00 -10.96 8.34
CA LYS A 283 32.52 -11.49 9.60
C LYS A 283 32.98 -10.38 10.57
N ALA A 284 33.64 -9.35 10.06
CA ALA A 284 34.09 -8.22 10.89
C ALA A 284 32.92 -7.38 11.43
N CYS A 285 31.80 -7.37 10.69
CA CYS A 285 30.62 -6.58 11.02
C CYS A 285 29.53 -7.33 11.79
N LEU A 286 29.71 -8.62 12.07
CA LEU A 286 28.84 -9.35 12.99
C LEU A 286 29.01 -8.78 14.39
N ASP A 287 27.91 -8.28 14.96
CA ASP A 287 27.89 -7.87 16.36
C ASP A 287 27.84 -9.10 17.30
N LYS A 288 27.76 -8.84 18.62
CA LYS A 288 27.67 -9.91 19.63
C LYS A 288 26.41 -10.78 19.49
N ASN A 289 25.35 -10.25 18.87
CA ASN A 289 24.09 -10.93 18.60
C ASN A 289 24.04 -11.60 17.21
N LYS A 290 25.14 -11.50 16.45
CA LYS A 290 25.29 -11.95 15.07
C LYS A 290 24.35 -11.22 14.10
N ASP A 291 24.07 -9.97 14.41
CA ASP A 291 23.34 -9.08 13.54
C ASP A 291 24.34 -8.22 12.75
N ILE A 292 23.97 -7.86 11.52
CA ILE A 292 24.74 -6.94 10.68
C ILE A 292 23.94 -5.66 10.55
N LYS A 293 24.59 -4.53 10.83
CA LYS A 293 24.00 -3.20 10.69
C LYS A 293 24.25 -2.68 9.28
N PHE A 294 23.17 -2.41 8.58
CA PHE A 294 23.17 -1.76 7.27
C PHE A 294 22.76 -0.30 7.40
N LEU A 295 23.25 0.51 6.48
CA LEU A 295 22.90 1.91 6.33
C LEU A 295 22.68 2.20 4.85
N ILE A 296 21.55 2.82 4.52
CA ILE A 296 21.27 3.38 3.20
C ILE A 296 21.32 4.90 3.31
N THR A 297 22.05 5.55 2.41
CA THR A 297 22.17 7.02 2.39
C THR A 297 21.86 7.56 1.00
N ASN A 298 21.21 8.72 0.97
CA ASN A 298 21.07 9.52 -0.24
C ASN A 298 22.29 10.48 -0.38
N PRO A 299 22.98 10.54 -1.54
CA PRO A 299 23.95 11.60 -1.82
C PRO A 299 23.37 13.01 -1.61
N SER A 300 24.16 13.92 -1.01
CA SER A 300 23.67 15.26 -0.74
C SER A 300 23.34 16.02 -2.04
N GLY A 301 22.18 16.66 -2.08
CA GLY A 301 21.77 17.47 -3.22
C GLY A 301 21.07 16.70 -4.35
N ALA A 302 20.81 15.40 -4.18
CA ALA A 302 19.89 14.65 -5.04
C ALA A 302 18.46 14.76 -4.50
N TRP A 303 17.50 15.08 -5.36
CA TRP A 303 16.09 14.91 -5.05
C TRP A 303 15.63 13.56 -5.56
N THR A 304 15.82 12.52 -4.76
CA THR A 304 15.34 11.16 -5.03
C THR A 304 14.42 10.71 -3.91
N MET A 305 13.34 10.02 -4.28
CA MET A 305 12.40 9.42 -3.33
C MET A 305 12.20 7.97 -3.71
N SER A 306 12.83 7.07 -2.97
CA SER A 306 12.68 5.64 -3.18
C SER A 306 12.04 4.98 -1.99
N THR A 307 11.46 3.80 -2.18
CA THR A 307 10.93 3.01 -1.06
C THR A 307 11.76 1.75 -0.89
N PHE A 308 12.32 1.53 0.29
CA PHE A 308 13.01 0.30 0.65
C PHE A 308 12.04 -0.68 1.29
N PHE A 309 11.96 -1.91 0.79
CA PHE A 309 11.08 -2.94 1.35
C PHE A 309 11.84 -4.05 2.08
N ALA A 310 12.97 -4.51 1.55
CA ALA A 310 13.69 -5.61 2.17
C ALA A 310 15.15 -5.70 1.76
N ALA A 311 15.92 -6.43 2.57
CA ALA A 311 17.28 -6.82 2.24
C ALA A 311 17.51 -8.30 2.59
N TYR A 312 18.24 -8.99 1.73
CA TYR A 312 18.61 -10.40 1.89
C TYR A 312 20.12 -10.59 1.73
N ILE A 313 20.73 -11.33 2.64
CA ILE A 313 22.12 -11.78 2.53
C ILE A 313 22.09 -13.15 1.86
N MET A 314 22.46 -13.20 0.59
CA MET A 314 22.33 -14.36 -0.27
C MET A 314 23.70 -15.01 -0.51
N PRO A 315 23.75 -16.35 -0.69
CA PRO A 315 24.91 -16.97 -1.31
C PRO A 315 25.09 -16.44 -2.74
N PRO A 316 26.31 -16.42 -3.30
CA PRO A 316 26.52 -16.11 -4.70
C PRO A 316 25.76 -17.10 -5.57
N ILE A 317 24.92 -16.59 -6.47
CA ILE A 317 24.11 -17.43 -7.37
C ILE A 317 24.60 -17.24 -8.80
N ASN A 318 25.10 -18.32 -9.40
CA ASN A 318 25.58 -18.29 -10.78
C ASN A 318 24.47 -17.83 -11.74
N LYS A 319 24.75 -16.82 -12.56
CA LYS A 319 23.85 -16.23 -13.58
C LYS A 319 22.56 -15.58 -13.04
N ILE A 320 22.46 -15.29 -11.74
CA ILE A 320 21.36 -14.46 -11.26
C ILE A 320 21.50 -13.03 -11.79
N ASN A 321 20.38 -12.37 -12.07
CA ASN A 321 20.32 -10.95 -12.40
C ASN A 321 19.18 -10.28 -11.63
N ASN A 322 19.12 -8.95 -11.69
CA ASN A 322 18.11 -8.14 -10.99
C ASN A 322 16.67 -8.56 -11.31
N ASP A 323 16.34 -8.78 -12.60
CA ASP A 323 14.99 -9.19 -13.02
C ASP A 323 14.57 -10.53 -12.41
N TYR A 324 15.47 -11.52 -12.48
CA TYR A 324 15.16 -12.85 -11.98
C TYR A 324 15.10 -12.87 -10.44
N ALA A 325 16.01 -12.16 -9.76
CA ALA A 325 15.91 -11.98 -8.32
C ALA A 325 14.62 -11.27 -7.91
N THR A 326 14.20 -10.25 -8.67
CA THR A 326 12.90 -9.55 -8.48
C THR A 326 11.75 -10.55 -8.56
N TRP A 327 11.71 -11.37 -9.61
CA TRP A 327 10.69 -12.39 -9.75
C TRP A 327 10.71 -13.40 -8.60
N LEU A 328 11.89 -13.85 -8.15
CA LEU A 328 12.01 -14.78 -7.03
C LEU A 328 11.42 -14.17 -5.75
N VAL A 329 11.71 -12.90 -5.47
CA VAL A 329 11.16 -12.20 -4.31
C VAL A 329 9.64 -12.02 -4.44
N GLN A 330 9.14 -11.70 -5.63
CA GLN A 330 7.70 -11.46 -5.85
C GLN A 330 6.86 -12.75 -5.94
N LYS A 331 7.43 -13.87 -6.40
CA LYS A 331 6.68 -15.10 -6.72
C LYS A 331 7.10 -16.32 -5.92
N LYS A 332 8.29 -16.29 -5.32
CA LYS A 332 8.93 -17.41 -4.60
C LYS A 332 9.61 -16.92 -3.31
N VAL A 333 9.00 -15.96 -2.60
CA VAL A 333 9.61 -15.33 -1.41
C VAL A 333 10.05 -16.35 -0.36
N ASP A 334 9.29 -17.42 -0.13
CA ASP A 334 9.68 -18.45 0.83
C ASP A 334 10.96 -19.19 0.44
N TRP A 335 11.20 -19.39 -0.87
CA TRP A 335 12.48 -19.91 -1.35
C TRP A 335 13.60 -18.92 -1.06
N VAL A 336 13.39 -17.61 -1.28
CA VAL A 336 14.39 -16.56 -0.99
C VAL A 336 14.70 -16.50 0.51
N ARG A 337 13.66 -16.54 1.35
CA ARG A 337 13.79 -16.58 2.81
C ARG A 337 14.55 -17.81 3.27
N GLN A 338 14.26 -18.99 2.73
CA GLN A 338 15.03 -20.21 3.03
C GLN A 338 16.46 -20.13 2.50
N ALA A 339 16.65 -19.50 1.34
CA ALA A 339 17.94 -19.45 0.69
C ALA A 339 18.92 -18.42 1.27
N SER A 340 18.41 -17.35 1.86
CA SER A 340 19.22 -16.33 2.51
C SER A 340 19.83 -16.81 3.84
N PHE A 341 21.00 -16.29 4.17
CA PHE A 341 21.64 -16.43 5.48
C PHE A 341 20.96 -15.56 6.54
N GLY A 342 20.44 -14.42 6.12
CA GLY A 342 19.69 -13.48 6.94
C GLY A 342 18.89 -12.56 6.04
N PHE A 343 17.79 -12.04 6.56
CA PHE A 343 17.01 -11.02 5.86
C PHE A 343 16.28 -10.11 6.84
N ARG A 344 15.89 -8.96 6.33
CA ARG A 344 14.94 -8.04 6.96
C ARG A 344 13.93 -7.62 5.91
N GLU A 345 12.67 -7.88 6.17
CA GLU A 345 11.54 -7.44 5.36
C GLU A 345 10.70 -6.44 6.16
N LEU A 346 10.36 -5.33 5.54
CA LEU A 346 9.39 -4.36 6.04
C LEU A 346 8.02 -4.68 5.47
N SER A 347 7.01 -4.04 6.02
CA SER A 347 5.68 -4.10 5.40
C SER A 347 5.68 -3.49 4.00
N TYR A 348 4.56 -3.61 3.28
CA TYR A 348 4.41 -3.01 1.96
C TYR A 348 4.51 -1.47 1.94
N GLN A 349 4.44 -0.77 3.09
CA GLN A 349 4.78 0.66 3.10
C GLN A 349 6.27 0.90 2.88
N GLY A 350 7.10 -0.09 3.20
CA GLY A 350 8.53 0.03 3.22
C GLY A 350 9.00 1.17 4.13
N GLU A 351 10.23 1.60 3.90
CA GLU A 351 10.76 2.84 4.42
C GLU A 351 11.00 3.79 3.25
N MET A 352 10.42 4.99 3.32
CA MET A 352 10.68 6.03 2.34
C MET A 352 12.07 6.64 2.58
N LEU A 353 12.92 6.52 1.57
CA LEU A 353 14.27 7.06 1.50
C LEU A 353 14.20 8.37 0.70
N GLY A 354 14.30 9.50 1.39
CA GLY A 354 14.22 10.83 0.79
C GLY A 354 15.40 11.72 1.20
N GLU A 355 15.29 13.02 0.91
CA GLU A 355 16.38 13.99 1.12
C GLU A 355 16.98 13.91 2.53
N ASN A 356 18.30 13.68 2.58
CA ASN A 356 19.13 13.67 3.79
C ASN A 356 18.70 12.67 4.87
N LYS A 357 17.85 11.69 4.56
CA LYS A 357 17.43 10.67 5.50
C LYS A 357 18.32 9.44 5.37
N GLU A 358 19.15 9.23 6.38
CA GLU A 358 19.84 7.98 6.58
C GLU A 358 18.85 6.93 7.11
N TYR A 359 18.85 5.74 6.53
CA TYR A 359 18.07 4.62 7.04
C TYR A 359 18.97 3.49 7.52
N GLU A 360 18.94 3.23 8.82
CA GLU A 360 19.67 2.15 9.45
C GLU A 360 18.74 0.98 9.77
N PHE A 361 19.21 -0.24 9.51
CA PHE A 361 18.49 -1.46 9.88
C PHE A 361 19.44 -2.60 10.21
N LEU A 362 18.92 -3.60 10.92
CA LEU A 362 19.67 -4.79 11.32
C LEU A 362 19.17 -6.00 10.56
N ILE A 363 20.10 -6.83 10.08
CA ILE A 363 19.79 -8.17 9.57
C ILE A 363 20.40 -9.22 10.51
N PRO A 364 19.57 -10.06 11.15
CA PRO A 364 20.10 -11.19 11.90
C PRO A 364 20.64 -12.27 10.96
N VAL A 365 21.90 -12.65 11.15
CA VAL A 365 22.54 -13.71 10.38
C VAL A 365 22.40 -15.04 11.12
N THR A 366 21.72 -15.98 10.47
CA THR A 366 21.52 -17.33 10.96
C THR A 366 22.23 -18.33 10.05
N GLY A 367 22.49 -19.54 10.56
CA GLY A 367 22.92 -20.62 9.71
C GLY A 367 21.87 -21.15 8.77
N ARG A 368 22.33 -21.99 7.85
CA ARG A 368 21.47 -22.72 6.91
C ARG A 368 21.40 -24.19 7.30
N GLU A 369 20.20 -24.74 7.37
CA GLU A 369 19.97 -26.14 7.77
C GLU A 369 20.32 -27.12 6.64
N THR A 370 20.19 -26.66 5.40
CA THR A 370 20.27 -27.49 4.20
C THR A 370 21.04 -26.77 3.08
N ALA A 371 21.50 -27.53 2.09
CA ALA A 371 22.01 -26.97 0.84
C ALA A 371 20.99 -25.99 0.24
N VAL A 372 21.46 -25.04 -0.58
CA VAL A 372 20.58 -24.14 -1.34
C VAL A 372 19.45 -24.97 -1.96
N PRO A 373 18.17 -24.71 -1.64
CA PRO A 373 17.09 -25.43 -2.27
C PRO A 373 17.22 -25.25 -3.78
N ALA A 374 16.94 -26.30 -4.56
CA ALA A 374 17.06 -26.24 -6.01
C ALA A 374 16.39 -24.95 -6.53
N MET A 375 17.12 -24.21 -7.36
CA MET A 375 16.64 -22.93 -7.86
C MET A 375 15.33 -23.18 -8.63
N PRO A 376 14.27 -22.37 -8.40
CA PRO A 376 13.05 -22.45 -9.20
C PRO A 376 13.38 -22.27 -10.69
N VAL A 377 12.48 -22.70 -11.58
CA VAL A 377 12.63 -22.43 -13.01
C VAL A 377 11.98 -21.08 -13.32
N PHE A 378 12.73 -20.18 -13.93
CA PHE A 378 12.21 -18.93 -14.48
C PHE A 378 11.53 -19.21 -15.81
N PHE A 379 10.21 -19.18 -15.85
CA PHE A 379 9.48 -19.09 -17.10
C PHE A 379 9.33 -17.60 -17.41
N LYS A 380 10.00 -17.13 -18.45
CA LYS A 380 9.75 -15.80 -19.00
C LYS A 380 8.39 -15.90 -19.71
N GLU A 381 7.33 -15.54 -19.00
CA GLU A 381 5.97 -15.46 -19.56
C GLU A 381 5.87 -14.39 -20.64
#